data_AF-A0A399T2Q0-F1
#
_entry.id   AF-A0A399T2Q0-F1
#
_cell.length_a   1.000
_cell.length_b   1.000
_cell.length_c   1.000
_cell.angle_alpha   90.00
_cell.angle_beta   90.00
_cell.angle_gamma   90.00
#
_symmetry.space_group_name_H-M   'P 1'
#
loop_
_entity.id
_entity.type
_entity.pdbx_description
1 polymer ?
#
loop_
_entity_poly.entity_id
_entity_poly.type
_entity_poly.pdbx_seq_one_letter_code
_entity_poly.pdbx_strand_id
1 'polypeptide(L)'
;MKILNRFLIPVFVLLVLTSCDTLFSSKGQVIDKETRQPLSEVKINMKNIDTVYTDSAGYYSYRKVMHGSAGALEMLLTKEGYQSKHVSFRSAKADPQNMLIEMERTETAQADGLVDRCWVSTMYYINMYVISLLNVLTLLFVVFRKGLKRKVLWIFGILLLNPTFFLSVTDGSIASFFPLNGPVYLTHFSAYPFSLKIVLPLGMLLFWGLYVWRRNKLVKEKS
;
A
#
# COMPACT_ATOMS: atom_id res chain seq x y z
N MET A 1 31.20 20.51 13.83
CA MET A 1 31.45 20.00 12.45
C MET A 1 31.66 18.49 12.34
N LYS A 2 32.43 17.81 13.20
CA LYS A 2 32.71 16.35 13.05
C LYS A 2 31.47 15.42 13.14
N ILE A 3 30.40 15.84 13.81
CA ILE A 3 29.16 15.04 13.93
C ILE A 3 28.31 15.12 12.65
N LEU A 4 28.31 16.26 11.94
CA LEU A 4 27.52 16.47 10.71
C LEU A 4 28.03 15.57 9.56
N ASN A 5 29.35 15.41 9.43
CA ASN A 5 29.96 14.53 8.43
C ASN A 5 29.67 13.03 8.67
N ARG A 6 29.44 12.62 9.92
CA ARG A 6 29.13 11.22 10.27
C ARG A 6 27.72 10.79 9.87
N PHE A 7 26.80 11.75 9.70
CA PHE A 7 25.44 11.47 9.22
C PHE A 7 25.26 11.72 7.73
N LEU A 8 26.06 12.62 7.12
CA LEU A 8 25.99 12.90 5.68
C LEU A 8 26.35 11.71 4.80
N ILE A 9 27.38 10.94 5.16
CA ILE A 9 27.80 9.76 4.39
C ILE A 9 26.72 8.67 4.36
N PRO A 10 26.14 8.21 5.49
CA PRO A 10 25.07 7.22 5.44
C PRO A 10 23.78 7.76 4.80
N VAL A 11 23.45 9.05 4.94
CA VAL A 11 22.33 9.67 4.21
C VAL A 11 22.58 9.67 2.69
N PHE A 12 23.80 10.00 2.26
CA PHE A 12 24.19 9.96 0.85
C PHE A 12 24.19 8.54 0.29
N VAL A 13 24.71 7.56 1.04
CA VAL A 13 24.65 6.13 0.66
C VAL A 13 23.21 5.65 0.59
N LEU A 14 22.34 6.04 1.53
CA LEU A 14 20.91 5.75 1.48
C LEU A 14 20.24 6.38 0.25
N LEU A 15 20.60 7.62 -0.12
CA LEU A 15 20.08 8.29 -1.31
C LEU A 15 20.50 7.57 -2.61
N VAL A 16 21.77 7.17 -2.73
CA VAL A 16 22.28 6.45 -3.91
C VAL A 16 21.63 5.07 -4.06
N LEU A 17 21.24 4.42 -2.96
CA LEU A 17 20.55 3.12 -3.00
C LEU A 17 19.05 3.21 -3.32
N THR A 18 18.46 4.40 -3.47
CA THR A 18 17.01 4.57 -3.72
C THR A 18 16.61 4.59 -5.21
N SER A 19 17.57 4.70 -6.14
CA SER A 19 17.29 4.67 -7.58
C SER A 19 17.48 3.26 -8.16
N CYS A 20 16.54 2.36 -7.86
CA CYS A 20 16.43 1.12 -8.62
C CYS A 20 15.28 1.28 -9.63
N ASP A 21 15.60 1.21 -10.92
CA ASP A 21 14.60 0.99 -11.94
C ASP A 21 14.30 -0.50 -12.03
N THR A 22 13.02 -0.82 -12.13
CA THR A 22 12.54 -2.20 -12.22
C THR A 22 11.72 -2.36 -13.49
N LEU A 23 12.12 -3.30 -14.35
CA LEU A 23 11.28 -3.69 -15.48
C LEU A 23 10.17 -4.60 -14.96
N PHE A 24 8.92 -4.17 -15.12
CA PHE A 24 7.78 -5.02 -14.87
C PHE A 24 7.14 -5.46 -16.18
N SER A 25 6.78 -6.72 -16.27
CA SER A 25 6.00 -7.25 -17.36
C SER A 25 4.96 -8.24 -16.83
N SER A 26 3.75 -8.15 -17.38
CA SER A 26 2.70 -9.12 -17.14
C SER A 26 2.04 -9.51 -18.46
N LYS A 27 1.78 -10.81 -18.61
CA LYS A 27 1.05 -11.39 -19.73
C LYS A 27 0.05 -12.39 -19.19
N GLY A 28 -1.06 -12.51 -19.90
CA GLY A 28 -2.10 -13.43 -19.46
C GLY A 28 -3.26 -13.48 -20.43
N GLN A 29 -4.24 -14.31 -20.06
CA GLN A 29 -5.49 -14.50 -20.77
C GLN A 29 -6.65 -14.19 -19.81
N VAL A 30 -7.68 -13.53 -20.34
CA VAL A 30 -8.93 -13.27 -19.64
C VAL A 30 -10.02 -14.13 -20.25
N ILE A 31 -10.74 -14.85 -19.39
CA ILE A 31 -11.81 -15.75 -19.79
C ILE A 31 -13.07 -15.51 -18.97
N ASP A 32 -14.20 -15.91 -19.55
CA ASP A 32 -15.47 -16.03 -18.86
C ASP A 32 -15.40 -17.20 -17.87
N LYS A 33 -15.77 -16.96 -16.62
CA LYS A 33 -15.71 -17.97 -15.54
C LYS A 33 -16.62 -19.17 -15.81
N GLU A 34 -17.79 -18.95 -16.38
CA GLU A 34 -18.82 -19.98 -16.60
C GLU A 34 -18.57 -20.75 -17.90
N THR A 35 -18.43 -20.02 -19.01
CA THR A 35 -18.31 -20.62 -20.35
C THR A 35 -16.88 -21.02 -20.71
N ARG A 36 -15.89 -20.54 -19.93
CA ARG A 36 -14.45 -20.70 -20.22
C ARG A 36 -14.01 -20.10 -21.55
N GLN A 37 -14.87 -19.32 -22.20
CA GLN A 37 -14.55 -18.68 -23.47
C GLN A 37 -13.65 -17.46 -23.26
N PRO A 38 -12.73 -17.17 -24.21
CA PRO A 38 -11.90 -15.98 -24.12
C PRO A 38 -12.71 -14.69 -24.21
N LEU A 39 -12.32 -13.69 -23.42
CA LEU A 39 -12.97 -12.39 -23.41
C LEU A 39 -12.13 -11.35 -24.14
N SER A 40 -12.62 -10.92 -25.30
CA SER A 40 -12.03 -9.82 -26.06
C SER A 40 -12.36 -8.45 -25.48
N GLU A 41 -11.56 -7.45 -25.81
CA GLU A 41 -11.81 -6.02 -25.48
C GLU A 41 -12.02 -5.74 -23.98
N VAL A 42 -11.50 -6.59 -23.11
CA VAL A 42 -11.47 -6.33 -21.67
C VAL A 42 -10.51 -5.18 -21.44
N LYS A 43 -11.01 -4.09 -20.85
CA LYS A 43 -10.17 -2.94 -20.48
C LYS A 43 -9.40 -3.28 -19.21
N ILE A 44 -8.08 -3.21 -19.28
CA ILE A 44 -7.16 -3.49 -18.18
C ILE A 44 -6.44 -2.21 -17.82
N ASN A 45 -6.73 -1.68 -16.64
CA ASN A 45 -6.07 -0.50 -16.12
C ASN A 45 -4.96 -0.88 -15.12
N MET A 46 -3.73 -0.46 -15.40
CA MET A 46 -2.54 -0.67 -14.59
C MET A 46 -2.13 0.65 -13.91
N LYS A 47 -2.02 0.64 -12.58
CA LYS A 47 -1.60 1.82 -11.77
C LYS A 47 -2.39 3.12 -12.03
N ASN A 48 -3.59 3.04 -12.63
CA ASN A 48 -4.40 4.20 -13.02
C ASN A 48 -3.69 5.16 -13.98
N ILE A 49 -2.72 4.67 -14.75
CA ILE A 49 -1.92 5.48 -15.69
C ILE A 49 -1.87 4.81 -17.06
N ASP A 50 -1.82 3.48 -17.12
CA ASP A 50 -1.76 2.75 -18.39
C ASP A 50 -3.00 1.90 -18.58
N THR A 51 -3.57 1.94 -19.78
CA THR A 51 -4.67 1.06 -20.16
C THR A 51 -4.23 0.18 -21.33
N VAL A 52 -4.47 -1.12 -21.21
CA VAL A 52 -4.34 -2.09 -22.29
C VAL A 52 -5.66 -2.84 -22.46
N TYR A 53 -5.85 -3.48 -23.61
CA TYR A 53 -7.06 -4.24 -23.92
C TYR A 53 -6.71 -5.68 -24.29
N THR A 54 -7.60 -6.62 -24.03
CA THR A 54 -7.45 -7.98 -24.54
C THR A 54 -7.75 -8.07 -26.03
N ASP A 55 -7.04 -8.94 -26.73
CA ASP A 55 -7.29 -9.26 -28.14
C ASP A 55 -8.51 -10.20 -28.31
N SER A 56 -8.82 -10.59 -29.55
CA SER A 56 -9.94 -11.49 -29.87
C SER A 56 -9.85 -12.87 -29.22
N ALA A 57 -8.65 -13.32 -28.85
CA ALA A 57 -8.39 -14.58 -28.16
C ALA A 57 -8.27 -14.39 -26.63
N GLY A 58 -8.57 -13.19 -26.12
CA GLY A 58 -8.59 -12.86 -24.70
C GLY A 58 -7.21 -12.59 -24.10
N TYR A 59 -6.15 -12.49 -24.89
CA TYR A 59 -4.79 -12.27 -24.37
C TYR A 59 -4.48 -10.79 -24.17
N TYR A 60 -3.65 -10.51 -23.18
CA TYR A 60 -3.06 -9.19 -22.95
C TYR A 60 -1.55 -9.30 -22.68
N SER A 61 -0.84 -8.20 -22.97
CA SER A 61 0.58 -8.04 -22.64
C SER A 61 0.85 -6.62 -22.18
N TYR A 62 1.41 -6.50 -20.98
CA TYR A 62 1.86 -5.26 -20.38
C TYR A 62 3.37 -5.34 -20.09
N ARG A 63 4.08 -4.27 -20.43
CA ARG A 63 5.51 -4.13 -20.15
C ARG A 63 5.84 -2.67 -19.92
N LYS A 64 6.40 -2.35 -18.76
CA LYS A 64 6.82 -0.98 -18.45
C LYS A 64 8.00 -0.95 -17.48
N VAL A 65 8.89 0.01 -17.70
CA VAL A 65 9.95 0.35 -16.75
C VAL A 65 9.32 1.19 -15.63
N MET A 66 9.54 0.75 -14.40
CA MET A 66 9.04 1.40 -13.20
C MET A 66 10.22 1.98 -12.42
N HIS A 67 10.15 3.26 -12.14
CA HIS A 67 11.17 3.95 -11.36
C HIS A 67 10.86 3.78 -9.86
N GLY A 68 11.87 3.37 -9.09
CA GLY A 68 11.75 3.13 -7.65
C GLY A 68 11.16 1.76 -7.30
N SER A 69 10.65 1.64 -6.07
CA SER A 69 10.00 0.41 -5.61
C SER A 69 8.88 0.01 -6.58
N ALA A 70 8.96 -1.22 -7.10
CA ALA A 70 7.87 -1.91 -7.80
C ALA A 70 6.69 -2.21 -6.85
N GLY A 71 6.26 -1.20 -6.08
CA GLY A 71 5.17 -1.25 -5.13
C GLY A 71 3.97 -1.93 -5.76
N ALA A 72 3.21 -2.66 -4.91
CA ALA A 72 2.33 -3.72 -5.33
C ALA A 72 1.56 -3.33 -6.58
N LEU A 73 1.86 -4.05 -7.66
CA LEU A 73 1.17 -3.80 -8.90
C LEU A 73 -0.26 -4.26 -8.71
N GLU A 74 -1.17 -3.37 -9.06
CA GLU A 74 -2.60 -3.60 -9.05
C GLU A 74 -3.09 -3.37 -10.47
N MET A 75 -3.94 -4.30 -10.92
CA MET A 75 -4.67 -4.17 -12.16
C MET A 75 -6.16 -4.24 -11.88
N LEU A 76 -6.92 -3.43 -12.61
CA LEU A 76 -8.37 -3.45 -12.61
C LEU A 76 -8.85 -3.82 -14.01
N LEU A 77 -9.63 -4.90 -14.11
CA LEU A 77 -10.25 -5.34 -15.35
C LEU A 77 -11.72 -4.93 -15.35
N THR A 78 -12.17 -4.34 -16.45
CA THR A 78 -13.55 -3.89 -16.65
C THR A 78 -14.05 -4.26 -18.04
N LYS A 79 -15.24 -4.84 -18.12
CA LYS A 79 -15.94 -5.14 -19.39
C LYS A 79 -17.45 -5.07 -19.15
N GLU A 80 -18.19 -4.52 -20.10
CA GLU A 80 -19.66 -4.47 -20.04
C GLU A 80 -20.25 -5.88 -19.93
N GLY A 81 -21.23 -6.06 -19.04
CA GLY A 81 -21.83 -7.36 -18.74
C GLY A 81 -21.01 -8.26 -17.80
N TYR A 82 -19.88 -7.78 -17.28
CA TYR A 82 -19.02 -8.52 -16.34
C TYR A 82 -18.70 -7.71 -15.09
N GLN A 83 -18.54 -8.41 -13.96
CA GLN A 83 -18.11 -7.80 -12.72
C GLN A 83 -16.65 -7.34 -12.83
N SER A 84 -16.38 -6.10 -12.40
CA SER A 84 -15.02 -5.56 -12.35
C SER A 84 -14.12 -6.42 -11.47
N LYS A 85 -12.92 -6.74 -11.95
CA LYS A 85 -11.98 -7.63 -11.24
C LYS A 85 -10.70 -6.89 -10.86
N HIS A 86 -10.40 -6.84 -9.57
CA HIS A 86 -9.11 -6.37 -9.06
C HIS A 86 -8.14 -7.55 -8.89
N VAL A 87 -6.91 -7.39 -9.39
CA VAL A 87 -5.83 -8.35 -9.19
C VAL A 87 -4.62 -7.62 -8.62
N SER A 88 -4.12 -8.11 -7.49
CA SER A 88 -2.89 -7.65 -6.87
C SER A 88 -1.76 -8.65 -7.12
N PHE A 89 -0.74 -8.24 -7.85
CA PHE A 89 0.44 -9.06 -8.17
C PHE A 89 1.29 -9.41 -6.95
N ARG A 90 1.07 -8.74 -5.81
CA ARG A 90 1.78 -9.02 -4.56
C ARG A 90 1.13 -10.13 -3.73
N SER A 91 -0.17 -10.37 -3.96
CA SER A 91 -0.97 -11.38 -3.26
C SER A 91 -1.18 -12.63 -4.12
N ALA A 92 -1.24 -12.44 -5.44
CA ALA A 92 -1.26 -13.55 -6.37
C ALA A 92 0.06 -14.33 -6.26
N LYS A 93 -0.01 -15.60 -5.85
CA LYS A 93 1.05 -16.60 -6.10
C LYS A 93 1.22 -16.91 -7.60
N ALA A 94 0.59 -16.11 -8.47
CA ALA A 94 0.52 -16.35 -9.88
C ALA A 94 1.75 -15.74 -10.57
N ASP A 95 2.33 -16.51 -11.48
CA ASP A 95 3.36 -16.05 -12.39
C ASP A 95 2.81 -14.87 -13.22
N PRO A 96 3.38 -13.65 -13.08
CA PRO A 96 2.93 -12.49 -13.85
C PRO A 96 2.99 -12.73 -15.37
N GLN A 97 3.78 -13.68 -15.85
CA GLN A 97 3.96 -13.99 -17.26
C GLN A 97 2.91 -14.96 -17.82
N ASN A 98 2.16 -15.67 -16.98
CA ASN A 98 1.18 -16.67 -17.40
C ASN A 98 -0.09 -16.60 -16.53
N MET A 99 -0.69 -15.41 -16.42
CA MET A 99 -1.91 -15.24 -15.65
C MET A 99 -3.14 -15.69 -16.42
N LEU A 100 -3.96 -16.54 -15.81
CA LEU A 100 -5.34 -16.77 -16.25
C LEU A 100 -6.27 -16.01 -15.31
N ILE A 101 -7.04 -15.08 -15.85
CA ILE A 101 -7.96 -14.23 -15.09
C ILE A 101 -9.39 -14.57 -15.50
N GLU A 102 -10.20 -14.93 -14.52
CA GLU A 102 -11.60 -15.30 -14.73
C GLU A 102 -12.50 -14.14 -14.33
N MET A 103 -13.39 -13.74 -15.23
CA MET A 103 -14.42 -12.73 -14.99
C MET A 103 -15.81 -13.36 -14.94
N GLU A 104 -16.61 -12.91 -13.99
CA GLU A 104 -17.97 -13.41 -13.75
C GLU A 104 -18.98 -12.45 -14.38
N ARG A 105 -20.02 -13.01 -15.03
CA ARG A 105 -21.09 -12.21 -15.63
C ARG A 105 -21.89 -11.50 -14.56
N THR A 106 -22.40 -10.32 -14.89
CA THR A 106 -23.28 -9.58 -13.99
C THR A 106 -24.33 -8.83 -14.80
N GLU A 107 -25.57 -8.85 -14.30
CA GLU A 107 -26.70 -8.10 -14.87
C GLU A 107 -26.65 -6.63 -14.44
N THR A 108 -26.03 -6.35 -13.29
CA THR A 108 -25.86 -4.99 -12.78
C THR A 108 -24.59 -4.40 -13.35
N ALA A 109 -24.70 -3.29 -14.10
CA ALA A 109 -23.56 -2.53 -14.61
C ALA A 109 -22.71 -1.94 -13.46
N GLN A 110 -21.95 -2.75 -12.73
CA GLN A 110 -20.99 -2.26 -11.74
C GLN A 110 -19.68 -1.90 -12.44
N ALA A 111 -19.77 -0.75 -13.12
CA ALA A 111 -18.63 -0.01 -13.65
C ALA A 111 -17.86 0.74 -12.55
N ASP A 112 -18.48 0.98 -11.39
CA ASP A 112 -17.90 1.78 -10.31
C ASP A 112 -17.56 0.90 -9.10
N GLY A 113 -16.33 1.02 -8.61
CA GLY A 113 -15.89 0.33 -7.40
C GLY A 113 -16.75 0.70 -6.19
N LEU A 114 -16.74 -0.15 -5.15
CA LEU A 114 -17.41 0.05 -3.86
C LEU A 114 -17.03 1.36 -3.16
N VAL A 115 -15.89 1.95 -3.53
CA VAL A 115 -15.35 3.17 -2.95
C VAL A 115 -14.99 4.16 -4.05
N ASP A 116 -15.48 5.39 -3.95
CA ASP A 116 -15.13 6.49 -4.84
C ASP A 116 -13.61 6.73 -4.84
N ARG A 117 -13.04 7.01 -6.01
CA ARG A 117 -11.62 7.37 -6.17
C ARG A 117 -11.20 8.55 -5.30
N CYS A 118 -12.09 9.52 -5.09
CA CYS A 118 -11.86 10.66 -4.20
C CYS A 118 -11.58 10.19 -2.77
N TRP A 119 -12.32 9.20 -2.27
CA TRP A 119 -12.12 8.59 -0.96
C TRP A 119 -10.80 7.83 -0.88
N VAL A 120 -10.48 7.04 -1.91
CA VAL A 120 -9.20 6.30 -1.99
C VAL A 120 -8.01 7.26 -1.89
N SER A 121 -8.02 8.32 -2.69
CA SER A 121 -6.98 9.36 -2.71
C SER A 121 -6.90 10.11 -1.36
N THR A 122 -8.05 10.49 -0.80
CA THR A 122 -8.11 11.23 0.47
C THR A 122 -7.53 10.39 1.61
N MET A 123 -7.97 9.14 1.77
CA MET A 123 -7.46 8.24 2.80
C MET A 123 -5.96 7.99 2.64
N TYR A 124 -5.49 7.93 1.40
CA TYR A 124 -4.07 7.82 1.12
C TYR A 124 -3.27 9.02 1.67
N TYR A 125 -3.72 10.24 1.40
CA TYR A 125 -3.05 11.45 1.87
C TYR A 125 -3.18 11.64 3.39
N ILE A 126 -4.29 11.23 4.00
CA ILE A 126 -4.43 11.20 5.47
C ILE A 126 -3.36 10.28 6.07
N ASN A 127 -3.21 9.06 5.55
CA ASN A 127 -2.15 8.16 6.01
C ASN A 127 -0.76 8.78 5.78
N MET A 128 -0.54 9.37 4.60
CA MET A 128 0.75 9.91 4.20
C MET A 128 1.19 11.09 5.06
N TYR A 129 0.30 12.05 5.31
CA TYR A 129 0.65 13.29 6.00
C TYR A 129 0.26 13.26 7.47
N VAL A 130 -1.00 12.95 7.80
CA VAL A 130 -1.52 13.09 9.17
C VAL A 130 -0.93 12.01 10.07
N ILE A 131 -1.04 10.73 9.69
CA ILE A 131 -0.52 9.64 10.52
C ILE A 131 1.01 9.71 10.63
N SER A 132 1.71 9.95 9.53
CA SER A 132 3.17 10.12 9.55
C SER A 132 3.60 11.27 10.46
N LEU A 133 2.93 12.43 10.38
CA LEU A 133 3.23 13.57 11.23
C LEU A 133 3.01 13.24 12.72
N LEU A 134 1.88 12.61 13.05
CA LEU A 134 1.59 12.21 14.43
C LEU A 134 2.63 11.24 14.99
N ASN A 135 3.07 10.27 14.19
CA ASN A 135 4.14 9.35 14.58
C ASN A 135 5.46 10.09 14.80
N VAL A 136 5.86 11.00 13.89
CA VAL A 136 7.09 11.80 14.03
C VAL A 136 7.04 12.67 15.28
N LEU A 137 5.94 13.38 15.52
CA LEU A 137 5.76 14.20 16.72
C LEU A 137 5.81 13.35 17.99
N THR A 138 5.22 12.15 17.98
CA THR A 138 5.28 11.23 19.11
C THR A 138 6.70 10.72 19.36
N LEU A 139 7.47 10.41 18.31
CA LEU A 139 8.87 10.02 18.43
C LEU A 139 9.72 11.14 19.03
N LEU A 140 9.55 12.38 18.54
CA LEU A 140 10.23 13.56 19.09
C LEU A 140 9.88 13.72 20.57
N PHE A 141 8.59 13.60 20.92
CA PHE A 141 8.15 13.65 22.31
C PHE A 141 8.86 12.59 23.17
N VAL A 142 8.87 11.33 22.75
CA VAL A 142 9.53 10.23 23.49
C VAL A 142 11.03 10.49 23.68
N VAL A 143 11.71 10.98 22.64
CA VAL A 143 13.15 11.31 22.67
C VAL A 143 13.42 12.40 23.69
N PHE A 144 12.72 13.54 23.62
CA PHE A 144 13.00 14.70 24.46
C PHE A 144 12.40 14.63 25.87
N ARG A 145 11.37 13.80 26.08
CA ARG A 145 10.72 13.68 27.39
C ARG A 145 11.65 13.06 28.43
N LYS A 146 12.11 13.85 29.40
CA LYS A 146 12.91 13.35 30.53
C LYS A 146 12.06 12.45 31.45
N GLY A 147 12.72 11.48 32.10
CA GLY A 147 12.08 10.59 33.08
C GLY A 147 11.24 9.45 32.51
N LEU A 148 11.10 9.34 31.18
CA LEU A 148 10.36 8.23 30.56
C LEU A 148 11.14 6.90 30.73
N LYS A 149 10.48 5.88 31.26
CA LYS A 149 10.99 4.51 31.39
C LYS A 149 10.91 3.81 30.03
N ARG A 150 11.89 2.95 29.72
CA ARG A 150 11.92 2.10 28.50
C ARG A 150 11.75 2.88 27.18
N LYS A 151 12.37 4.07 27.06
CA LYS A 151 12.31 4.92 25.85
C LYS A 151 12.56 4.16 24.55
N VAL A 152 13.60 3.35 24.53
CA VAL A 152 14.01 2.58 23.34
C VAL A 152 12.90 1.64 22.88
N LEU A 153 12.21 0.97 23.82
CA LEU A 153 11.07 0.10 23.50
C LEU A 153 9.92 0.89 22.88
N TRP A 154 9.61 2.09 23.40
CA TRP A 154 8.58 2.95 22.82
C TRP A 154 8.94 3.43 21.42
N ILE A 155 10.20 3.82 21.21
CA ILE A 155 10.70 4.21 19.89
C ILE A 155 10.52 3.04 18.90
N PHE A 156 10.99 1.84 19.24
CA PHE A 156 10.80 0.67 18.36
C PHE A 156 9.33 0.33 18.14
N GLY A 157 8.50 0.40 19.18
CA GLY A 157 7.05 0.18 19.06
C GLY A 157 6.41 1.15 18.08
N ILE A 158 6.70 2.45 18.17
CA ILE A 158 6.16 3.47 17.26
C ILE A 158 6.72 3.30 15.84
N LEU A 159 7.99 2.92 15.69
CA LEU A 159 8.63 2.72 14.38
C LEU A 159 8.10 1.48 13.63
N LEU A 160 7.71 0.42 14.34
CA LEU A 160 7.44 -0.89 13.72
C LEU A 160 5.98 -1.33 13.80
N LEU A 161 5.28 -0.99 14.89
CA LEU A 161 3.93 -1.48 15.17
C LEU A 161 2.86 -0.60 14.49
N ASN A 162 2.92 -0.56 13.15
CA ASN A 162 1.95 0.14 12.30
C ASN A 162 1.31 -0.84 11.30
N PRO A 163 0.50 -1.81 11.76
CA PRO A 163 -0.15 -2.75 10.86
C PRO A 163 -0.94 -2.01 9.77
N THR A 164 -0.73 -2.45 8.53
CA THR A 164 -1.30 -1.83 7.33
C THR A 164 -2.09 -2.86 6.54
N PHE A 165 -3.32 -2.51 6.17
CA PHE A 165 -4.22 -3.31 5.36
C PHE A 165 -4.46 -2.62 4.02
N PHE A 166 -4.59 -3.41 2.97
CA PHE A 166 -5.03 -2.94 1.66
C PHE A 166 -6.31 -3.71 1.33
N LEU A 167 -7.42 -2.99 1.25
CA LEU A 167 -8.72 -3.55 0.89
C LEU A 167 -9.01 -3.21 -0.56
N SER A 168 -9.38 -4.19 -1.37
CA SER A 168 -9.78 -3.94 -2.75
C SER A 168 -11.01 -3.05 -2.80
N VAL A 169 -10.99 -2.05 -3.66
CA VAL A 169 -12.14 -1.16 -3.85
C VAL A 169 -13.25 -1.81 -4.67
N THR A 170 -13.05 -2.99 -5.28
CA THR A 170 -14.09 -3.65 -6.08
C THR A 170 -14.94 -4.63 -5.30
N ASP A 171 -14.34 -5.36 -4.35
CA ASP A 171 -15.02 -6.43 -3.59
C ASP A 171 -14.79 -6.35 -2.08
N GLY A 172 -14.00 -5.38 -1.60
CA GLY A 172 -13.67 -5.22 -0.18
C GLY A 172 -12.70 -6.28 0.36
N SER A 173 -12.24 -7.21 -0.48
CA SER A 173 -11.33 -8.28 -0.08
C SER A 173 -9.97 -7.73 0.37
N ILE A 174 -9.28 -8.46 1.25
CA ILE A 174 -7.93 -8.08 1.67
C ILE A 174 -6.96 -8.37 0.54
N ALA A 175 -6.53 -7.32 -0.16
CA ALA A 175 -5.53 -7.39 -1.21
C ALA A 175 -4.15 -7.67 -0.62
N SER A 176 -3.76 -7.03 0.49
CA SER A 176 -2.52 -7.33 1.19
C SER A 176 -2.53 -6.87 2.65
N PHE A 177 -1.65 -7.49 3.46
CA PHE A 177 -1.51 -7.20 4.88
C PHE A 177 -0.03 -7.12 5.28
N PHE A 178 0.33 -6.06 6.00
CA PHE A 178 1.66 -5.86 6.57
C PHE A 178 1.53 -5.71 8.08
N PRO A 179 1.92 -6.72 8.87
CA PRO A 179 1.80 -6.66 10.33
C PRO A 179 2.75 -5.62 10.94
N LEU A 180 3.90 -5.40 10.30
CA LEU A 180 4.89 -4.40 10.67
C LEU A 180 5.14 -3.47 9.49
N ASN A 181 5.13 -2.17 9.76
CA ASN A 181 5.41 -1.16 8.76
C ASN A 181 6.03 0.08 9.39
N GLY A 182 6.79 0.82 8.58
CA GLY A 182 7.38 2.08 8.98
C GLY A 182 6.31 3.11 9.35
N PRO A 183 6.67 4.09 10.19
CA PRO A 183 5.72 5.09 10.69
C PRO A 183 5.48 6.23 9.69
N VAL A 184 6.33 6.34 8.68
CA VAL A 184 6.29 7.35 7.62
C VAL A 184 5.99 6.67 6.31
N TYR A 185 4.92 7.10 5.66
CA TYR A 185 4.51 6.58 4.36
C TYR A 185 4.98 7.56 3.28
N LEU A 186 5.79 7.07 2.34
CA LEU A 186 6.37 7.89 1.26
C LEU A 186 5.92 7.44 -0.14
N THR A 187 5.24 6.30 -0.23
CA THR A 187 4.64 5.85 -1.49
C THR A 187 3.55 6.83 -1.91
N HIS A 188 3.34 7.03 -3.21
CA HIS A 188 2.24 7.84 -3.76
C HIS A 188 1.00 6.98 -4.04
N PHE A 189 -0.20 7.58 -4.08
CA PHE A 189 -1.47 6.83 -4.24
C PHE A 189 -1.55 6.02 -5.53
N SER A 190 -0.85 6.47 -6.59
CA SER A 190 -0.75 5.76 -7.87
C SER A 190 -0.10 4.38 -7.76
N ALA A 191 0.56 4.07 -6.64
CA ALA A 191 1.06 2.72 -6.38
C ALA A 191 -0.06 1.73 -6.01
N TYR A 192 -1.20 2.21 -5.49
CA TYR A 192 -2.32 1.37 -5.04
C TYR A 192 -3.67 2.03 -5.36
N PRO A 193 -3.97 2.31 -6.64
CA PRO A 193 -5.14 3.08 -7.01
C PRO A 193 -6.45 2.30 -6.86
N PHE A 194 -6.39 0.97 -6.71
CA PHE A 194 -7.53 0.08 -6.63
C PHE A 194 -7.64 -0.60 -5.26
N SER A 195 -6.86 -0.13 -4.28
CA SER A 195 -6.96 -0.55 -2.89
C SER A 195 -7.06 0.62 -1.93
N LEU A 196 -7.99 0.52 -1.00
CA LEU A 196 -8.06 1.38 0.17
C LEU A 196 -6.99 0.96 1.18
N LYS A 197 -6.04 1.86 1.44
CA LYS A 197 -4.99 1.66 2.44
C LYS A 197 -5.48 2.09 3.83
N ILE A 198 -5.46 1.17 4.78
CA ILE A 198 -5.80 1.44 6.19
C ILE A 198 -4.56 1.21 7.04
N VAL A 199 -4.16 2.22 7.80
CA VAL A 199 -3.02 2.17 8.71
C VAL A 199 -3.52 2.27 10.14
N LEU A 200 -3.09 1.33 10.99
CA LEU A 200 -3.33 1.38 12.43
C LEU A 200 -2.00 1.64 13.15
N PRO A 201 -1.71 2.87 13.59
CA PRO A 201 -0.45 3.22 14.27
C PRO A 201 -0.47 2.77 15.74
N LEU A 202 -0.57 1.46 15.96
CA LEU A 202 -0.77 0.87 17.29
C LEU A 202 0.32 1.25 18.28
N GLY A 203 1.58 1.34 17.85
CA GLY A 203 2.69 1.77 18.71
C GLY A 203 2.46 3.15 19.32
N MET A 204 2.01 4.11 18.50
CA MET A 204 1.65 5.46 18.93
C MET A 204 0.41 5.45 19.82
N LEU A 205 -0.65 4.75 19.41
CA LEU A 205 -1.91 4.68 20.17
C LEU A 205 -1.71 4.08 21.57
N LEU A 206 -0.95 2.99 21.67
CA LEU A 206 -0.61 2.35 22.94
C LEU A 206 0.22 3.27 23.82
N PHE A 207 1.21 3.97 23.25
CA PHE A 207 2.01 4.93 23.98
C PHE A 207 1.14 6.03 24.61
N TRP A 208 0.31 6.70 23.81
CA TRP A 208 -0.52 7.81 24.29
C TRP A 208 -1.61 7.34 25.25
N GLY A 209 -2.26 6.20 24.98
CA GLY A 209 -3.25 5.62 25.90
C GLY A 209 -2.67 5.35 27.29
N LEU A 210 -1.47 4.77 27.35
CA LEU A 210 -0.78 4.56 28.62
C LEU A 210 -0.26 5.88 29.23
N TYR A 211 0.18 6.83 28.41
CA TYR A 211 0.69 8.13 28.89
C TYR A 211 -0.40 8.95 29.56
N VAL A 212 -1.62 8.95 29.02
CA VAL A 212 -2.77 9.66 29.57
C VAL A 212 -3.34 8.92 30.78
N TRP A 213 -3.58 7.61 30.69
CA TRP A 213 -4.30 6.88 31.74
C TRP A 213 -3.41 6.29 32.84
N ARG A 214 -2.12 6.06 32.58
CA ARG A 214 -1.20 5.38 33.50
C ARG A 214 0.19 6.01 33.49
N ARG A 215 0.24 7.35 33.50
CA ARG A 215 1.47 8.16 33.44
C ARG A 215 2.55 7.68 34.41
N ASN A 216 2.20 7.34 35.65
CA ASN A 216 3.14 6.97 36.71
C ASN A 216 3.86 5.63 36.41
N LYS A 217 3.24 4.77 35.57
CA LYS A 217 3.90 3.55 35.06
C LYS A 217 4.96 3.88 34.01
N LEU A 218 4.81 4.98 33.28
CA LEU A 218 5.69 5.38 32.18
C LEU A 218 6.76 6.39 32.57
N VAL A 219 6.48 7.28 33.52
CA VAL A 219 7.39 8.34 33.93
C VAL A 219 7.87 8.05 35.35
N LYS A 220 9.18 8.09 35.59
CA LYS A 220 9.71 8.22 36.94
C LYS A 220 9.36 9.61 37.44
N GLU A 221 8.43 9.70 38.39
CA GLU A 221 8.26 10.91 39.17
C GLU A 221 9.56 11.14 39.94
N LYS A 222 10.05 12.38 39.92
CA LYS A 222 11.12 12.77 40.83
C LYS A 222 10.50 12.74 42.23
N SER A 223 10.88 11.73 43.01
CA SER A 223 10.83 11.83 44.46
C SER A 223 11.81 12.89 44.93
#